data_AF-A0A6D2JUF2-F1
#
_entry.id   AF-A0A6D2JUF2-F1
#
_cell.length_a   1.000
_cell.length_b   1.000
_cell.length_c   1.000
_cell.angle_alpha   90.00
_cell.angle_beta   90.00
_cell.angle_gamma   90.00
#
_symmetry.space_group_name_H-M   'P 1'
#
loop_
_entity.id
_entity.type
_entity.pdbx_description
1 polymer ?
#
loop_
_entity_poly.entity_id
_entity_poly.type
_entity_poly.pdbx_seq_one_letter_code
_entity_poly.pdbx_strand_id
1 'polypeptide(L)'
;MDGARELRIGGGGGGGDGSVQVQNRQTLSVNLKLGYHYLVSNFLILCLLALAVVISVEASQMNQNDLLQLWTHVQSNVVTITICSAVLVSGLTVYVMTRPRPVYMVDSSCYLPPDHLKAPSTMFIDHARQIGYFDDAALEFQRMILERSGLGEETYVCEAMIHVPLRISMAAAREEAEQVMFGALDNLFANTNVDPKDVGILVVNCSIFCPTPSLSQ
;
A
#
# COMPACT_ATOMS: atom_id res chain seq x y z
N MET A 1 -56.13 -43.73 10.92
CA MET A 1 -54.90 -44.42 11.37
C MET A 1 -53.73 -43.64 10.79
N ASP A 2 -53.65 -42.34 11.03
CA ASP A 2 -53.22 -41.67 12.29
C ASP A 2 -51.72 -41.38 12.15
N GLY A 3 -51.22 -40.17 12.29
CA GLY A 3 -51.82 -38.90 12.66
C GLY A 3 -50.76 -37.80 12.53
N ALA A 4 -51.23 -36.57 12.39
CA ALA A 4 -50.42 -35.36 12.40
C ALA A 4 -49.76 -35.14 13.78
N ARG A 5 -48.55 -34.56 13.78
CA ARG A 5 -48.12 -33.69 14.88
C ARG A 5 -47.16 -32.60 14.40
N GLU A 6 -47.52 -31.40 14.81
CA GLU A 6 -46.94 -30.09 14.61
C GLU A 6 -45.65 -29.82 15.41
N LEU A 7 -44.96 -28.76 14.95
CA LEU A 7 -44.17 -27.75 15.70
C LEU A 7 -42.86 -28.17 16.39
N ARG A 8 -41.75 -27.62 15.88
CA ARG A 8 -41.06 -26.54 16.63
C ARG A 8 -40.21 -25.63 15.73
N ILE A 9 -40.49 -24.34 15.91
CA ILE A 9 -39.74 -23.17 15.51
C ILE A 9 -38.31 -23.26 16.06
N GLY A 10 -37.34 -22.92 15.22
CA GLY A 10 -35.94 -22.78 15.62
C GLY A 10 -35.20 -21.90 14.62
N GLY A 11 -35.57 -20.61 14.58
CA GLY A 11 -34.77 -19.59 13.92
C GLY A 11 -33.38 -19.54 14.56
N GLY A 12 -32.36 -19.88 13.79
CA GLY A 12 -30.95 -19.76 14.15
C GLY A 12 -30.31 -18.65 13.35
N GLY A 13 -30.70 -17.41 13.62
CA GLY A 13 -29.90 -16.24 13.24
C GLY A 13 -28.61 -16.26 14.05
N GLY A 14 -27.51 -16.63 13.40
CA GLY A 14 -26.19 -16.77 14.05
C GLY A 14 -25.04 -16.48 13.10
N GLY A 15 -25.22 -15.57 12.13
CA GLY A 15 -24.17 -15.14 11.20
C GLY A 15 -23.57 -13.76 11.48
N GLY A 16 -24.16 -13.00 12.41
CA GLY A 16 -23.77 -11.61 12.67
C GLY A 16 -22.65 -11.45 13.70
N ASP A 17 -22.58 -12.32 14.70
CA ASP A 17 -21.70 -12.07 15.85
C ASP A 17 -20.24 -12.48 15.57
N GLY A 18 -20.03 -13.55 14.81
CA GLY A 18 -18.69 -14.01 14.43
C GLY A 18 -18.00 -13.13 13.38
N SER A 19 -18.76 -12.60 12.41
CA SER A 19 -18.23 -11.68 11.39
C SER A 19 -17.89 -10.32 11.98
N VAL A 20 -18.74 -9.79 12.88
CA VAL A 20 -18.47 -8.55 13.62
C VAL A 20 -17.30 -8.72 14.59
N GLN A 21 -17.18 -9.85 15.30
CA GLN A 21 -16.02 -10.09 16.18
C GLN A 21 -14.70 -10.25 15.43
N VAL A 22 -14.70 -10.91 14.27
CA VAL A 22 -13.49 -11.06 13.43
C VAL A 22 -13.09 -9.72 12.81
N GLN A 23 -14.06 -8.96 12.28
CA GLN A 23 -13.85 -7.60 11.76
C GLN A 23 -13.28 -6.68 12.85
N ASN A 24 -13.89 -6.71 14.05
CA ASN A 24 -13.49 -5.88 15.19
C ASN A 24 -12.10 -6.27 15.72
N ARG A 25 -11.76 -7.56 15.75
CA ARG A 25 -10.42 -8.04 16.15
C ARG A 25 -9.34 -7.66 15.14
N GLN A 26 -9.66 -7.68 13.84
CA GLN A 26 -8.76 -7.19 12.80
C GLN A 26 -8.56 -5.68 12.89
N THR A 27 -9.62 -4.88 13.02
CA THR A 27 -9.48 -3.41 13.19
C THR A 27 -8.76 -3.03 14.48
N LEU A 28 -9.01 -3.73 15.60
CA LEU A 28 -8.26 -3.51 16.85
C LEU A 28 -6.77 -3.79 16.67
N SER A 29 -6.43 -4.87 15.96
CA SER A 29 -5.03 -5.23 15.68
C SER A 29 -4.32 -4.24 14.76
N VAL A 30 -5.03 -3.66 13.79
CA VAL A 30 -4.51 -2.63 12.87
C VAL A 30 -4.29 -1.32 13.63
N ASN A 31 -5.26 -0.89 14.43
CA ASN A 31 -5.15 0.31 15.26
C ASN A 31 -4.04 0.19 16.31
N LEU A 32 -3.84 -1.01 16.89
CA LEU A 32 -2.77 -1.26 17.84
C LEU A 32 -1.40 -1.21 17.18
N LYS A 33 -1.24 -1.80 15.98
CA LYS A 33 0.01 -1.70 15.20
C LYS A 33 0.31 -0.25 14.80
N LEU A 34 -0.72 0.51 14.41
CA LEU A 34 -0.58 1.91 14.03
C LEU A 34 -0.22 2.78 15.24
N GLY A 35 -0.88 2.57 16.38
CA GLY A 35 -0.58 3.27 17.64
C GLY A 35 0.83 2.95 18.15
N TYR A 36 1.26 1.68 18.05
CA TYR A 36 2.61 1.28 18.42
C TYR A 36 3.67 1.89 17.50
N HIS A 37 3.42 1.87 16.18
CA HIS A 37 4.29 2.52 15.21
C HIS A 37 4.38 4.03 15.47
N TYR A 38 3.27 4.69 15.80
CA TYR A 38 3.25 6.11 16.14
C TYR A 38 4.00 6.41 17.44
N LEU A 39 3.81 5.60 18.48
CA LEU A 39 4.52 5.70 19.75
C LEU A 39 6.03 5.52 19.58
N VAL A 40 6.46 4.51 18.83
CA VAL A 40 7.88 4.25 18.56
C VAL A 40 8.49 5.34 17.69
N SER A 41 7.77 5.78 16.65
CA SER A 41 8.24 6.84 15.73
C SER A 41 8.38 8.20 16.43
N ASN A 42 7.51 8.50 17.39
CA ASN A 42 7.49 9.75 18.16
C ASN A 42 8.03 9.62 19.59
N PHE A 43 8.65 8.49 19.94
CA PHE A 43 9.09 8.18 21.30
C PHE A 43 9.97 9.28 21.90
N LEU A 44 10.95 9.76 21.13
CA LEU A 44 11.83 10.86 21.60
C LEU A 44 11.05 12.16 21.85
N ILE A 45 10.06 12.48 21.01
CA ILE A 45 9.25 13.69 21.19
C ILE A 45 8.44 13.57 22.48
N LEU A 46 7.87 12.40 22.77
CA LEU A 46 7.13 12.15 24.00
C LEU A 46 8.03 12.20 25.24
N CYS A 47 9.24 11.63 25.17
CA CYS A 47 10.23 11.73 26.25
C CYS A 47 10.66 13.18 26.51
N LEU A 48 10.94 13.96 25.45
CA LEU A 48 11.29 15.36 25.57
C LEU A 48 10.15 16.19 26.16
N LEU A 49 8.90 15.91 25.77
CA LEU A 49 7.72 16.56 26.32
C LEU A 49 7.54 16.24 27.82
N ALA A 50 7.69 14.98 28.21
CA ALA A 50 7.62 14.57 29.61
C ALA A 50 8.73 15.22 30.46
N LEU A 51 9.97 15.26 29.94
CA LEU A 51 11.07 15.97 30.59
C LEU A 51 10.79 17.46 30.74
N ALA A 52 10.25 18.12 29.71
CA ALA A 52 9.89 19.53 29.78
C ALA A 52 8.81 19.81 30.86
N VAL A 53 7.81 18.94 30.99
CA VAL A 53 6.80 19.05 32.05
C VAL A 53 7.44 18.91 33.44
N VAL A 54 8.29 17.90 33.65
CA VAL A 54 8.98 17.70 34.93
C VAL A 54 9.84 18.91 35.29
N ILE A 55 10.64 19.41 34.34
CA ILE A 55 11.47 20.61 34.54
C ILE A 55 10.60 21.83 34.90
N SER A 56 9.45 21.99 34.23
CA SER A 56 8.54 23.12 34.48
C SER A 56 7.91 23.07 35.89
N VAL A 57 7.55 21.87 36.36
CA VAL A 57 7.00 21.68 37.71
C VAL A 57 8.04 21.96 38.78
N GLU A 58 9.25 21.44 38.62
CA GLU A 58 10.37 21.69 39.54
C GLU A 58 10.77 23.16 39.56
N ALA A 59 10.84 23.81 38.38
CA ALA A 59 11.13 25.24 38.29
C ALA A 59 10.08 26.11 39.00
N SER A 60 8.83 25.68 39.06
CA SER A 60 7.76 26.39 39.80
C SER A 60 7.86 26.25 41.31
N GLN A 61 8.58 25.24 41.83
CA GLN A 61 8.73 24.98 43.26
C GLN A 61 10.06 25.47 43.83
N MET A 62 10.98 25.90 42.96
CA MET A 62 12.37 26.23 43.29
C MET A 62 12.50 27.56 44.04
N ASN A 63 13.22 27.57 45.16
CA ASN A 63 13.46 28.76 45.97
C ASN A 63 14.81 29.43 45.63
N GLN A 64 15.05 30.67 46.09
CA GLN A 64 16.29 31.41 45.79
C GLN A 64 17.57 30.71 46.29
N ASN A 65 17.48 29.98 47.41
CA ASN A 65 18.61 29.23 47.96
C ASN A 65 18.98 28.00 47.11
N ASP A 66 17.99 27.39 46.45
CA ASP A 66 18.20 26.24 45.57
C ASP A 66 18.92 26.67 44.28
N LEU A 67 18.65 27.89 43.79
CA LEU A 67 19.36 28.47 42.64
C LEU A 67 20.85 28.70 42.95
N LEU A 68 21.17 29.15 44.16
CA LEU A 68 22.56 29.33 44.60
C LEU A 68 23.28 27.98 44.74
N GLN A 69 22.61 26.95 45.27
CA GLN A 69 23.16 25.60 45.32
C GLN A 69 23.34 24.98 43.93
N LEU A 70 22.41 25.22 43.00
CA LEU A 70 22.53 24.74 41.63
C LEU A 70 23.74 25.38 40.94
N TRP A 71 23.93 26.68 41.14
CA TRP A 71 25.05 27.44 40.58
C TRP A 71 26.41 26.91 41.05
N THR A 72 26.54 26.62 42.35
CA THR A 72 27.79 26.04 42.90
C THR A 72 28.02 24.62 42.38
N HIS A 73 26.97 23.81 42.22
CA HIS A 73 27.06 22.47 41.63
C HIS A 73 27.48 22.50 40.15
N VAL A 74 26.97 23.46 39.37
CA VAL A 74 27.34 23.65 37.96
C VAL A 74 28.80 24.07 37.85
N GLN A 75 29.27 25.01 38.68
CA GLN A 75 30.68 25.42 38.69
C GLN A 75 31.64 24.31 39.10
N SER A 76 31.22 23.42 40.01
CA SER A 76 32.03 22.29 40.47
C SER A 76 32.16 21.18 39.41
N ASN A 77 31.13 20.99 38.55
CA ASN A 77 31.03 19.85 37.64
C ASN A 77 31.07 20.21 36.13
N VAL A 78 31.68 21.34 35.78
CA VAL A 78 31.71 21.86 34.39
C VAL A 78 32.23 20.82 33.38
N VAL A 79 33.26 20.05 33.75
CA VAL A 79 33.84 19.00 32.88
C VAL A 79 32.82 17.90 32.58
N THR A 80 32.17 17.37 33.62
CA THR A 80 31.14 16.33 33.48
C THR A 80 29.95 16.83 32.65
N ILE A 81 29.48 18.05 32.91
CA ILE A 81 28.36 18.67 32.17
C ILE A 81 28.73 18.82 30.68
N THR A 82 29.96 19.24 30.38
CA THR A 82 30.46 19.41 29.01
C THR A 82 30.55 18.07 28.28
N ILE A 83 31.01 17.01 28.94
CA ILE A 83 31.07 15.66 28.36
C ILE A 83 29.65 15.13 28.11
N CYS A 84 28.75 15.24 29.10
CA CYS A 84 27.37 14.79 28.96
C CYS A 84 26.64 15.53 27.83
N SER A 85 26.80 16.85 27.73
CA SER A 85 26.19 17.63 26.66
C SER A 85 26.76 17.26 25.29
N ALA A 86 28.08 17.05 25.18
CA ALA A 86 28.72 16.60 23.95
C ALA A 86 28.19 15.22 23.51
N VAL A 87 28.04 14.27 24.44
CA VAL A 87 27.47 12.94 24.18
C VAL A 87 26.01 13.04 23.74
N LEU A 88 25.20 13.86 24.43
CA LEU A 88 23.79 14.06 24.08
C LEU A 88 23.62 14.69 22.69
N VAL A 89 24.38 15.74 22.37
CA VAL A 89 24.33 16.41 21.06
C VAL A 89 24.80 15.46 19.96
N SER A 90 25.88 14.71 20.20
CA SER A 90 26.38 13.71 19.24
C SER A 90 25.36 12.60 19.01
N GLY A 91 24.77 12.07 20.09
CA GLY A 91 23.73 11.04 20.03
C GLY A 91 22.47 11.51 19.29
N LEU A 92 22.01 12.73 19.56
CA LEU A 92 20.86 13.32 18.86
C LEU A 92 21.17 13.53 17.37
N THR A 93 22.37 14.00 17.04
CA THR A 93 22.80 14.21 15.65
C THR A 93 22.83 12.89 14.89
N VAL A 94 23.47 11.86 15.46
CA VAL A 94 23.48 10.50 14.86
C VAL A 94 22.06 9.96 14.73
N TYR A 95 21.21 10.10 15.76
CA TYR A 95 19.81 9.69 15.67
C TYR A 95 19.09 10.36 14.50
N VAL A 96 19.16 11.69 14.37
CA VAL A 96 18.50 12.44 13.30
C VAL A 96 19.04 12.04 11.92
N MET A 97 20.35 11.85 11.78
CA MET A 97 20.98 11.46 10.51
C MET A 97 20.69 10.01 10.10
N THR A 98 20.58 9.10 11.07
CA THR A 98 20.29 7.67 10.85
C THR A 98 18.81 7.36 10.68
N ARG A 99 17.93 8.32 10.98
CA ARG A 99 16.49 8.12 10.81
C ARG A 99 16.15 7.87 9.35
N PRO A 100 15.39 6.80 9.04
CA PRO A 100 14.96 6.53 7.68
C PRO A 100 14.11 7.71 7.19
N ARG A 101 14.46 8.25 6.02
CA ARG A 101 13.66 9.29 5.39
C ARG A 101 12.36 8.65 4.87
N PRO A 102 11.20 9.22 5.19
CA PRO A 102 9.94 8.70 4.66
C PRO A 102 9.90 8.85 3.14
N VAL A 103 9.42 7.82 2.45
CA VAL A 103 9.17 7.82 1.01
C VAL A 103 7.67 7.98 0.82
N TYR A 104 7.28 8.93 -0.01
CA TYR A 104 5.89 9.26 -0.27
C TYR A 104 5.53 8.95 -1.72
N MET A 105 4.32 8.44 -1.91
CA MET A 105 3.71 8.34 -3.23
C MET A 105 3.09 9.71 -3.56
N VAL A 106 3.64 10.37 -4.58
CA VAL A 106 3.16 11.71 -4.98
C VAL A 106 1.94 11.59 -5.89
N ASP A 107 1.96 10.64 -6.83
CA ASP A 107 0.87 10.45 -7.79
C ASP A 107 0.84 8.99 -8.31
N SER A 108 -0.30 8.58 -8.85
CA SER A 108 -0.56 7.30 -9.50
C SER A 108 -1.32 7.52 -10.79
N SER A 109 -0.87 6.86 -11.86
CA SER A 109 -1.55 6.89 -13.15
C SER A 109 -1.70 5.48 -13.69
N CYS A 110 -2.86 5.22 -14.30
CA CYS A 110 -3.15 3.98 -15.02
C CYS A 110 -3.54 4.34 -16.45
N TYR A 111 -3.09 3.53 -17.41
CA TYR A 111 -3.57 3.63 -18.77
C TYR A 111 -4.98 3.04 -18.88
N LEU A 112 -5.90 3.79 -19.48
CA LEU A 112 -7.23 3.31 -19.85
C LEU A 112 -7.24 3.01 -21.36
N PRO A 113 -7.38 1.74 -21.77
CA PRO A 113 -7.45 1.41 -23.19
C PRO A 113 -8.74 1.93 -23.84
N PRO A 114 -8.76 2.13 -25.17
CA PRO A 114 -9.96 2.54 -25.89
C PRO A 114 -11.07 1.48 -25.86
N ASP A 115 -12.33 1.92 -25.94
CA ASP A 115 -13.53 1.07 -25.78
C ASP A 115 -13.62 -0.12 -26.73
N HIS A 116 -13.01 -0.05 -27.91
CA HIS A 116 -12.99 -1.18 -28.84
C HIS A 116 -12.14 -2.37 -28.33
N LEU A 117 -11.34 -2.15 -27.28
CA LEU A 117 -10.56 -3.18 -26.62
C LEU A 117 -11.29 -3.85 -25.44
N LYS A 118 -12.53 -3.46 -25.15
CA LYS A 118 -13.37 -4.14 -24.15
C LYS A 118 -13.65 -5.58 -24.60
N ALA A 119 -13.52 -6.52 -23.69
CA ALA A 119 -13.80 -7.93 -23.89
C ALA A 119 -14.87 -8.42 -22.90
N PRO A 120 -16.16 -8.29 -23.28
CA PRO A 120 -17.27 -8.91 -22.57
C PRO A 120 -17.06 -10.42 -22.37
N SER A 121 -17.62 -10.97 -21.30
CA SER A 121 -17.46 -12.39 -20.95
C SER A 121 -17.93 -13.31 -22.08
N THR A 122 -19.00 -12.93 -22.77
CA THR A 122 -19.57 -13.66 -23.92
C THR A 122 -18.61 -13.67 -25.12
N MET A 123 -18.05 -12.50 -25.46
CA MET A 123 -17.06 -12.37 -26.53
C MET A 123 -15.85 -13.27 -26.27
N PHE A 124 -15.33 -13.29 -25.03
CA PHE A 124 -14.21 -14.14 -24.67
C PHE A 124 -14.50 -15.63 -24.89
N ILE A 125 -15.65 -16.11 -24.42
CA ILE A 125 -16.05 -17.52 -24.57
C ILE A 125 -16.29 -17.88 -26.04
N ASP A 126 -16.90 -16.98 -26.81
CA ASP A 126 -17.12 -17.19 -28.24
C ASP A 126 -15.80 -17.25 -29.02
N HIS A 127 -14.83 -16.39 -28.70
CA HIS A 127 -13.49 -16.47 -29.28
C HIS A 127 -12.78 -17.76 -28.88
N ALA A 128 -12.83 -18.16 -27.60
CA ALA A 128 -12.22 -19.40 -27.13
C ALA A 128 -12.77 -20.63 -27.87
N ARG A 129 -14.09 -20.65 -28.14
CA ARG A 129 -14.73 -21.69 -28.95
C ARG A 129 -14.27 -21.66 -30.41
N GLN A 130 -14.17 -20.49 -31.03
CA GLN A 130 -13.72 -20.34 -32.43
C GLN A 130 -12.26 -20.74 -32.64
N ILE A 131 -11.40 -20.48 -31.65
CA ILE A 131 -10.00 -20.89 -31.68
C ILE A 131 -9.86 -22.43 -31.67
N GLY A 132 -10.81 -23.15 -31.05
CA GLY A 132 -10.92 -24.60 -31.16
C GLY A 132 -9.92 -25.41 -30.32
N TYR A 133 -9.18 -24.77 -29.41
CA TYR A 133 -8.25 -25.47 -28.49
C TYR A 133 -8.93 -26.09 -27.26
N PHE A 134 -10.17 -25.71 -26.96
CA PHE A 134 -10.89 -26.11 -25.75
C PHE A 134 -12.09 -26.99 -26.09
N ASP A 135 -12.30 -28.05 -25.31
CA ASP A 135 -13.53 -28.83 -25.36
C ASP A 135 -14.66 -28.14 -24.59
N ASP A 136 -15.89 -28.65 -24.73
CA ASP A 136 -17.06 -28.03 -24.10
C ASP A 136 -16.96 -27.98 -22.57
N ALA A 137 -16.30 -28.98 -21.95
CA ALA A 137 -16.08 -29.01 -20.51
C ALA A 137 -15.09 -27.91 -20.05
N ALA A 138 -14.00 -27.70 -20.78
CA ALA A 138 -13.04 -26.63 -20.52
C ALA A 138 -13.65 -25.24 -20.77
N LEU A 139 -14.47 -25.07 -21.81
CA LEU A 139 -15.19 -23.82 -22.08
C LEU A 139 -16.17 -23.50 -20.95
N GLU A 140 -16.93 -24.49 -20.46
CA GLU A 140 -17.84 -24.29 -19.33
C GLU A 140 -17.07 -23.96 -18.04
N PHE A 141 -15.91 -24.58 -17.83
CA PHE A 141 -15.03 -24.23 -16.71
C PHE A 141 -14.51 -22.79 -16.80
N GLN A 142 -14.08 -22.34 -17.97
CA GLN A 142 -13.67 -20.94 -18.19
C GLN A 142 -14.83 -19.97 -17.93
N ARG A 143 -16.04 -20.30 -18.39
CA ARG A 143 -17.25 -19.51 -18.14
C ARG A 143 -17.52 -19.36 -16.63
N MET A 144 -17.45 -20.46 -15.88
CA MET A 144 -17.59 -20.46 -14.43
C MET A 144 -16.51 -19.66 -13.70
N ILE A 145 -15.28 -19.61 -14.24
CA ILE A 145 -14.22 -18.75 -13.72
C ILE A 145 -14.56 -17.28 -13.94
N LEU A 146 -14.98 -16.91 -15.16
CA LEU A 146 -15.33 -15.52 -15.49
C LEU A 146 -16.43 -14.99 -14.57
N GLU A 147 -17.51 -15.76 -14.36
CA GLU A 147 -18.63 -15.40 -13.48
C GLU A 147 -18.23 -15.17 -12.01
N ARG A 148 -17.10 -15.76 -11.57
CA ARG A 148 -16.61 -15.67 -10.18
C ARG A 148 -15.34 -14.85 -10.02
N SER A 149 -14.77 -14.36 -11.11
CA SER A 149 -13.49 -13.64 -11.13
C SER A 149 -13.58 -12.21 -10.60
N GLY A 150 -14.79 -11.63 -10.55
CA GLY A 150 -15.00 -10.22 -10.24
C GLY A 150 -14.68 -9.27 -11.40
N LEU A 151 -14.38 -9.80 -12.59
CA LEU A 151 -14.23 -9.01 -13.82
C LEU A 151 -15.60 -8.58 -14.36
N GLY A 152 -15.72 -7.32 -14.74
CA GLY A 152 -16.93 -6.75 -15.34
C GLY A 152 -16.88 -6.78 -16.87
N GLU A 153 -18.01 -6.46 -17.50
CA GLU A 153 -18.13 -6.41 -18.97
C GLU A 153 -17.34 -5.25 -19.61
N GLU A 154 -16.80 -4.33 -18.81
CA GLU A 154 -15.90 -3.25 -19.23
C GLU A 154 -14.42 -3.59 -19.02
N THR A 155 -14.09 -4.86 -18.86
CA THR A 155 -12.70 -5.32 -18.78
C THR A 155 -12.05 -5.27 -20.16
N TYR A 156 -10.80 -4.83 -20.24
CA TYR A 156 -10.04 -4.72 -21.49
C TYR A 156 -9.04 -5.86 -21.63
N VAL A 157 -8.71 -6.22 -22.86
CA VAL A 157 -7.65 -7.19 -23.22
C VAL A 157 -6.75 -6.60 -24.30
N CYS A 158 -5.61 -7.23 -24.55
CA CYS A 158 -4.73 -6.78 -25.61
C CYS A 158 -5.37 -6.94 -26.99
N GLU A 159 -5.05 -6.02 -27.90
CA GLU A 159 -5.62 -6.01 -29.25
C GLU A 159 -5.34 -7.31 -30.02
N ALA A 160 -4.18 -7.92 -29.78
CA ALA A 160 -3.81 -9.22 -30.34
C ALA A 160 -4.81 -10.35 -29.99
N MET A 161 -5.52 -10.24 -28.86
CA MET A 161 -6.52 -11.22 -28.38
C MET A 161 -7.94 -10.98 -28.88
N ILE A 162 -8.19 -9.82 -29.51
CA ILE A 162 -9.52 -9.44 -30.02
C ILE A 162 -9.74 -9.94 -31.44
N HIS A 163 -8.67 -10.21 -32.17
CA HIS A 163 -8.78 -10.74 -33.52
C HIS A 163 -9.08 -12.24 -33.55
N VAL A 164 -9.89 -12.66 -34.52
CA VAL A 164 -10.05 -14.07 -34.90
C VAL A 164 -9.57 -14.24 -36.35
N PRO A 165 -8.50 -15.01 -36.61
CA PRO A 165 -7.63 -15.67 -35.63
C PRO A 165 -6.77 -14.68 -34.84
N LEU A 166 -6.29 -15.11 -33.66
CA LEU A 166 -5.43 -14.32 -32.78
C LEU A 166 -4.19 -13.81 -33.50
N ARG A 167 -3.74 -12.58 -33.17
CA ARG A 167 -2.55 -11.95 -33.77
C ARG A 167 -1.39 -11.84 -32.78
N ILE A 168 -1.08 -12.93 -32.10
CA ILE A 168 -0.02 -12.96 -31.09
C ILE A 168 1.35 -12.92 -31.77
N SER A 169 2.12 -11.85 -31.51
CA SER A 169 3.48 -11.69 -32.01
C SER A 169 4.30 -10.81 -31.07
N MET A 170 5.63 -10.87 -31.18
CA MET A 170 6.52 -9.97 -30.44
C MET A 170 6.32 -8.49 -30.80
N ALA A 171 5.92 -8.21 -32.05
CA ALA A 171 5.62 -6.85 -32.48
C ALA A 171 4.35 -6.33 -31.78
N ALA A 172 3.28 -7.12 -31.76
CA ALA A 172 2.03 -6.76 -31.09
C ALA A 172 2.21 -6.60 -29.56
N ALA A 173 2.98 -7.49 -28.92
CA ALA A 173 3.28 -7.38 -27.49
C ALA A 173 4.12 -6.14 -27.16
N ARG A 174 5.05 -5.75 -28.05
CA ARG A 174 5.80 -4.49 -27.91
C ARG A 174 4.89 -3.27 -28.05
N GLU A 175 4.04 -3.26 -29.06
CA GLU A 175 3.09 -2.17 -29.30
C GLU A 175 2.15 -1.96 -28.10
N GLU A 176 1.58 -3.04 -27.55
CA GLU A 176 0.78 -2.97 -26.33
C GLU A 176 1.58 -2.42 -25.14
N ALA A 177 2.80 -2.93 -24.91
CA ALA A 177 3.63 -2.49 -23.81
C ALA A 177 3.97 -1.00 -23.91
N GLU A 178 4.32 -0.51 -25.10
CA GLU A 178 4.58 0.91 -25.36
C GLU A 178 3.34 1.76 -25.11
N GLN A 179 2.17 1.36 -25.63
CA GLN A 179 0.91 2.08 -25.41
C GLN A 179 0.55 2.19 -23.92
N VAL A 180 0.63 1.07 -23.18
CA VAL A 180 0.27 1.02 -21.76
C VAL A 180 1.27 1.80 -20.92
N MET A 181 2.58 1.61 -21.13
CA MET A 181 3.61 2.26 -20.33
C MET A 181 3.70 3.76 -20.61
N PHE A 182 3.75 4.16 -21.89
CA PHE A 182 3.82 5.57 -22.23
C PHE A 182 2.51 6.29 -21.93
N GLY A 183 1.36 5.68 -22.21
CA GLY A 183 0.07 6.29 -21.86
C GLY A 183 -0.11 6.52 -20.36
N ALA A 184 0.37 5.61 -19.50
CA ALA A 184 0.37 5.83 -18.06
C ALA A 184 1.35 6.93 -17.63
N LEU A 185 2.56 6.95 -18.20
CA LEU A 185 3.59 7.95 -17.91
C LEU A 185 3.21 9.36 -18.38
N ASP A 186 2.64 9.51 -19.57
CA ASP A 186 2.17 10.79 -20.11
C ASP A 186 1.16 11.43 -19.17
N ASN A 187 0.18 10.65 -18.71
CA ASN A 187 -0.81 11.08 -17.72
C ASN A 187 -0.14 11.46 -16.38
N LEU A 188 0.83 10.67 -15.91
CA LEU A 188 1.56 10.94 -14.66
C LEU A 188 2.34 12.26 -14.72
N PHE A 189 3.08 12.51 -15.81
CA PHE A 189 3.86 13.73 -15.98
C PHE A 189 2.96 14.95 -16.20
N ALA A 190 1.83 14.78 -16.90
CA ALA A 190 0.83 15.83 -17.05
C ALA A 190 0.21 16.25 -15.71
N ASN A 191 -0.07 15.29 -14.81
CA ASN A 191 -0.67 15.56 -13.51
C ASN A 191 0.33 16.14 -12.49
N THR A 192 1.57 15.66 -12.51
CA THR A 192 2.60 16.07 -11.53
C THR A 192 3.42 17.28 -11.95
N ASN A 193 3.47 17.58 -13.26
CA ASN A 193 4.35 18.60 -13.84
C ASN A 193 5.85 18.38 -13.51
N VAL A 194 6.24 17.12 -13.27
CA VAL A 194 7.64 16.71 -13.07
C VAL A 194 8.29 16.52 -14.44
N ASP A 195 9.49 17.09 -14.63
CA ASP A 195 10.28 16.81 -15.85
C ASP A 195 10.75 15.34 -15.79
N PRO A 196 10.51 14.52 -16.83
CA PRO A 196 11.02 13.16 -16.89
C PRO A 196 12.53 13.04 -16.63
N LYS A 197 13.32 14.10 -16.91
CA LYS A 197 14.77 14.16 -16.63
C LYS A 197 15.10 14.22 -15.14
N ASP A 198 14.17 14.64 -14.30
CA ASP A 198 14.33 14.66 -12.83
C ASP A 198 14.08 13.28 -12.20
N VAL A 199 13.58 12.31 -12.97
CA VAL A 199 13.38 10.93 -12.51
C VAL A 199 14.71 10.19 -12.47
N GLY A 200 15.28 10.04 -11.28
CA GLY A 200 16.57 9.36 -11.10
C GLY A 200 16.51 7.83 -11.12
N ILE A 201 15.34 7.23 -10.89
CA ILE A 201 15.17 5.77 -10.81
C ILE A 201 13.87 5.39 -11.51
N LEU A 202 13.96 4.46 -12.47
CA LEU A 202 12.82 3.82 -13.11
C LEU A 202 12.81 2.33 -12.74
N VAL A 203 11.69 1.85 -12.22
CA VAL A 203 11.47 0.42 -11.92
C VAL A 203 10.37 -0.09 -12.83
N VAL A 204 10.68 -1.04 -13.70
CA VAL A 204 9.73 -1.65 -14.65
C VAL A 204 9.50 -3.10 -14.25
N ASN A 205 8.23 -3.53 -14.23
CA ASN A 205 7.84 -4.92 -14.05
C ASN A 205 6.90 -5.34 -15.18
N CYS A 206 7.24 -6.42 -15.86
CA CYS A 206 6.37 -7.06 -16.84
C CYS A 206 6.65 -8.57 -16.81
N SER A 207 5.62 -9.40 -16.70
CA SER A 207 5.73 -10.86 -16.72
C SER A 207 5.31 -11.48 -18.05
N ILE A 208 4.55 -10.75 -18.85
CA ILE A 208 3.92 -11.23 -20.09
C ILE A 208 4.81 -10.94 -21.31
N PHE A 209 5.63 -9.89 -21.24
CA PHE A 209 6.54 -9.50 -22.32
C PHE A 209 7.94 -9.19 -21.77
N CYS A 210 8.89 -10.08 -22.08
CA CYS A 210 10.28 -10.01 -21.61
C CYS A 210 11.26 -9.92 -22.80
N PRO A 211 11.32 -8.78 -23.52
CA PRO A 211 12.18 -8.64 -24.69
C PRO A 211 13.67 -8.54 -24.31
N THR A 212 14.53 -8.65 -25.32
CA THR A 212 15.94 -8.26 -25.24
C THR A 212 16.22 -7.17 -26.28
N PRO A 213 16.74 -5.98 -25.90
CA PRO A 213 16.99 -5.51 -24.54
C PRO A 213 15.70 -5.41 -23.68
N SER A 214 15.83 -5.30 -22.36
CA SER A 214 14.68 -5.26 -21.44
C SER A 214 13.89 -3.96 -21.56
N LEU A 215 12.62 -3.95 -21.11
CA LEU A 215 11.75 -2.76 -21.19
C LEU A 215 12.25 -1.52 -20.42
N SER A 216 13.18 -1.72 -19.48
CA SER A 216 13.82 -0.64 -18.74
C SER A 216 15.03 -0.02 -19.46
N GLN A 217 15.43 -0.58 -20.62
CA GLN A 217 16.63 -0.19 -21.37
C GLN A 217 16.29 0.61 -22.63
#